data_AF-A0A3B8UGF1-F1
#
_entry.id   AF-A0A3B8UGF1-F1
#
_cell.length_a   1.000
_cell.length_b   1.000
_cell.length_c   1.000
_cell.angle_alpha   90.00
_cell.angle_beta   90.00
_cell.angle_gamma   90.00
#
_symmetry.space_group_name_H-M   'P 1'
#
loop_
_entity.id
_entity.type
_entity.pdbx_description
1 polymer ?
#
loop_
_entity_poly.entity_id
_entity_poly.type
_entity_poly.pdbx_seq_one_letter_code
_entity_poly.pdbx_strand_id
1 'polypeptide(L)'
;MSHRSLNFSEWFVVSFFLMLLASLVVISKVSSWKAKNLLSEMAPLETRKIEISGEVLRPGVYELRSRSTCKEALERAHPKRFADLSHIDLTALAPAYLMVPRLENLRVLLEGEGVEPCELSVPVGFRYCDLKSKILLRENGDPSVFRSRKMLSDKEVIFVEKRK
;
A
#
# COMPACT_ATOMS: atom_id res chain seq x y z
N MET A 1 -16.52 -57.38 44.36
CA MET A 1 -16.14 -57.17 42.95
C MET A 1 -14.65 -56.90 42.91
N SER A 2 -13.85 -57.91 42.55
CA SER A 2 -12.39 -57.81 42.53
C SER A 2 -11.96 -57.13 41.24
N HIS A 3 -11.43 -55.90 41.34
CA HIS A 3 -10.74 -55.25 40.23
C HIS A 3 -9.38 -55.93 40.06
N ARG A 4 -9.26 -56.84 39.10
CA ARG A 4 -7.95 -57.34 38.65
C ARG A 4 -7.27 -56.21 37.89
N SER A 5 -6.27 -55.60 38.50
CA SER A 5 -5.35 -54.69 37.82
C SER A 5 -4.55 -55.47 36.78
N LEU A 6 -4.42 -54.92 35.57
CA LEU A 6 -3.60 -55.47 34.49
C LEU A 6 -2.15 -55.66 34.95
N ASN A 7 -1.49 -56.72 34.46
CA ASN A 7 -0.08 -56.94 34.74
C ASN A 7 0.79 -55.84 34.10
N PHE A 8 1.97 -55.60 34.66
CA PHE A 8 2.89 -54.56 34.17
C PHE A 8 3.22 -54.69 32.67
N SER A 9 3.32 -55.92 32.16
CA SER A 9 3.56 -56.20 30.74
C SER A 9 2.37 -55.83 29.84
N GLU A 10 1.13 -56.00 30.30
CA GLU A 10 -0.08 -55.64 29.54
C GLU A 10 -0.20 -54.13 29.40
N TRP A 11 0.12 -53.38 30.46
CA TRP A 11 0.18 -51.91 30.41
C TRP A 11 1.23 -51.39 29.42
N PHE A 12 2.36 -52.09 29.32
CA PHE A 12 3.41 -51.74 28.36
C PHE A 12 2.92 -51.88 26.91
N VAL A 13 2.23 -52.99 26.60
CA VAL A 13 1.65 -53.23 25.27
C VAL A 13 0.61 -52.16 24.93
N VAL A 14 -0.29 -51.86 25.86
CA VAL A 14 -1.33 -50.83 25.66
C VAL A 14 -0.70 -49.45 25.42
N SER A 15 0.31 -49.08 26.20
CA SER A 15 1.04 -47.81 26.03
C SER A 15 1.73 -47.72 24.66
N PHE A 16 2.38 -48.80 24.23
CA PHE A 16 3.03 -48.87 22.92
C PHE A 16 2.02 -48.68 21.77
N PHE A 17 0.88 -49.38 21.82
CA PHE A 17 -0.18 -49.22 20.81
C PHE A 17 -0.78 -47.81 20.80
N LEU A 18 -0.96 -47.18 21.97
CA LEU A 18 -1.42 -45.80 22.07
C LEU A 18 -0.41 -44.83 21.46
N MET A 19 0.88 -45.02 21.70
CA MET A 19 1.93 -44.21 21.08
C MET A 19 1.95 -44.37 19.56
N LEU A 20 1.77 -45.60 19.07
CA LEU A 20 1.72 -45.88 17.63
C LEU A 20 0.51 -45.16 17.00
N LEU A 21 -0.68 -45.27 17.59
CA LEU A 21 -1.89 -44.57 17.13
C LEU A 21 -1.71 -43.04 17.17
N ALA A 22 -1.13 -42.49 18.23
CA ALA A 22 -0.86 -41.06 18.34
C ALA A 22 0.09 -40.58 17.23
N SER A 23 1.14 -41.35 16.93
CA SER A 23 2.09 -41.00 15.87
C SER A 23 1.42 -40.98 14.48
N LEU A 24 0.54 -41.95 14.19
CA LEU A 24 -0.24 -41.97 12.94
C LEU A 24 -1.14 -40.74 12.81
N VAL A 25 -1.79 -40.31 13.90
CA VAL A 25 -2.63 -39.10 13.89
C VAL A 25 -1.80 -37.85 13.62
N VAL A 26 -0.60 -37.74 14.22
CA VAL A 26 0.31 -36.62 14.00
C VAL A 26 0.77 -36.60 12.54
N ILE A 27 1.22 -37.73 11.99
CA ILE A 27 1.65 -37.85 10.58
C ILE A 27 0.49 -37.49 9.63
N SER A 28 -0.72 -37.99 9.92
CA SER A 28 -1.92 -37.67 9.14
C SER A 28 -2.22 -36.17 9.15
N LYS A 29 -2.18 -35.51 10.32
CA LYS A 29 -2.40 -34.06 10.39
C LYS A 29 -1.33 -33.27 9.62
N VAL A 30 -0.05 -33.63 9.79
CA VAL A 30 1.05 -32.95 9.09
C VAL A 30 0.90 -33.10 7.58
N SER A 31 0.58 -34.30 7.09
CA SER A 31 0.36 -34.54 5.66
C SER A 31 -0.87 -33.79 5.11
N SER A 32 -1.97 -33.75 5.87
CA SER A 32 -3.19 -33.04 5.50
C SER A 32 -2.96 -31.53 5.43
N TRP A 33 -2.19 -30.97 6.37
CA TRP A 33 -1.82 -29.56 6.35
C TRP A 33 -0.98 -29.23 5.11
N LYS A 34 -0.02 -30.08 4.75
CA LYS A 34 0.79 -29.91 3.55
C LYS A 34 -0.05 -30.00 2.27
N ALA A 35 -1.00 -30.93 2.19
CA ALA A 35 -1.89 -31.11 1.04
C ALA A 35 -2.84 -29.91 0.83
N LYS A 36 -3.38 -29.33 1.91
CA LYS A 36 -4.24 -28.12 1.82
C LYS A 36 -3.48 -26.93 1.23
N ASN A 37 -2.22 -26.75 1.60
CA ASN A 37 -1.40 -25.65 1.09
C ASN A 37 -1.12 -25.83 -0.41
N LEU A 38 -0.84 -27.05 -0.86
CA LEU A 38 -0.58 -27.35 -2.28
C LEU A 38 -1.84 -27.15 -3.15
N LEU A 39 -3.01 -27.56 -2.67
CA LEU A 39 -4.27 -27.36 -3.40
C LEU A 39 -4.66 -25.87 -3.51
N SER A 40 -4.33 -25.06 -2.48
CA SER A 40 -4.54 -23.61 -2.54
C SER A 40 -3.67 -22.91 -3.59
N GLU A 41 -2.55 -23.50 -3.97
CA GLU A 41 -1.65 -22.97 -5.01
C GLU A 41 -2.10 -23.35 -6.42
N MET A 42 -2.83 -24.46 -6.57
CA MET A 42 -3.32 -24.97 -7.86
C MET A 42 -4.76 -24.57 -8.20
N ALA A 43 -5.49 -23.92 -7.29
CA ALA A 43 -6.83 -23.42 -7.59
C ALA A 43 -6.75 -22.36 -8.72
N PRO A 44 -7.63 -22.41 -9.73
CA PRO A 44 -7.64 -21.41 -10.79
C PRO A 44 -7.81 -20.04 -10.15
N LEU A 45 -6.81 -19.17 -10.33
CA LEU A 45 -6.87 -17.80 -9.86
C LEU A 45 -8.08 -17.16 -10.54
N GLU A 46 -9.17 -16.95 -9.79
CA GLU A 46 -10.28 -16.15 -10.29
C GLU A 46 -9.71 -14.78 -10.66
N THR A 47 -9.63 -14.52 -11.96
CA THR A 47 -9.14 -13.26 -12.50
C THR A 47 -10.32 -12.36 -12.82
N ARG A 48 -10.16 -11.08 -12.53
CA ARG A 48 -11.13 -10.04 -12.78
C ARG A 48 -10.52 -9.02 -13.74
N LYS A 49 -11.32 -8.59 -14.71
CA LYS A 49 -10.96 -7.50 -15.63
C LYS A 49 -11.31 -6.16 -14.98
N ILE A 50 -10.36 -5.25 -14.99
CA ILE A 50 -10.48 -3.91 -14.44
C ILE A 50 -10.03 -2.92 -15.52
N GLU A 51 -10.88 -1.98 -15.86
CA GLU A 51 -10.56 -0.89 -16.78
C GLU A 51 -10.01 0.30 -15.99
N ILE A 52 -8.84 0.79 -16.37
CA ILE A 52 -8.17 1.93 -15.72
C ILE A 52 -7.99 3.04 -16.75
N SER A 53 -8.45 4.24 -16.41
CA SER A 53 -8.41 5.41 -17.28
C SER A 53 -8.00 6.68 -16.51
N GLY A 54 -7.70 7.76 -17.24
CA GLY A 54 -7.36 9.07 -16.67
C GLY A 54 -5.86 9.36 -16.62
N GLU A 55 -5.39 9.96 -15.52
CA GLU A 55 -4.03 10.50 -15.34
C GLU A 55 -3.00 9.40 -14.96
N VAL A 56 -2.97 8.34 -15.77
CA VAL A 56 -2.04 7.21 -15.66
C VAL A 56 -1.13 7.13 -16.88
N LEU A 57 0.02 6.48 -16.76
CA LEU A 57 0.97 6.30 -17.87
C LEU A 57 0.46 5.29 -18.89
N ARG A 58 -0.23 4.24 -18.42
CA ARG A 58 -0.76 3.17 -19.26
C ARG A 58 -2.26 2.99 -18.95
N PRO A 59 -3.15 3.70 -19.65
CA PRO A 59 -4.58 3.42 -19.57
C PRO A 59 -4.93 2.15 -20.34
N GLY A 60 -5.94 1.40 -19.88
CA GLY A 60 -6.40 0.17 -20.53
C GLY A 60 -7.06 -0.81 -19.57
N VAL A 61 -7.35 -2.00 -20.09
CA VAL A 61 -7.96 -3.10 -19.34
C VAL A 61 -6.87 -4.03 -18.80
N TYR A 62 -6.93 -4.30 -17.49
CA TYR A 62 -5.99 -5.13 -16.76
C TYR A 62 -6.70 -6.35 -16.18
N GLU A 63 -6.07 -7.51 -16.33
CA GLU A 63 -6.49 -8.74 -15.65
C GLU A 63 -5.74 -8.87 -14.32
N LEU A 64 -6.49 -8.74 -13.24
CA LEU A 64 -6.00 -8.77 -11.86
C LEU A 64 -6.62 -9.95 -11.12
N ARG A 65 -6.06 -10.33 -9.98
CA ARG A 65 -6.65 -11.37 -9.11
C ARG A 65 -7.94 -10.83 -8.48
N SER A 66 -8.94 -11.67 -8.25
CA SER A 66 -10.25 -11.22 -7.74
C SER A 66 -10.22 -10.49 -6.39
N ARG A 67 -9.12 -10.63 -5.63
CA ARG A 67 -8.88 -9.91 -4.36
C ARG A 67 -7.83 -8.81 -4.44
N SER A 68 -7.48 -8.34 -5.65
CA SER A 68 -6.51 -7.27 -5.83
C SER A 68 -7.05 -5.93 -5.33
N THR A 69 -6.17 -5.14 -4.73
CA THR A 69 -6.49 -3.80 -4.23
C THR A 69 -6.33 -2.73 -5.32
N CYS A 70 -6.90 -1.55 -5.10
CA CYS A 70 -6.65 -0.38 -5.95
C CYS A 70 -5.16 -0.06 -6.07
N LYS A 71 -4.38 -0.29 -5.00
CA LYS A 71 -2.92 -0.13 -5.04
C LYS A 71 -2.26 -1.02 -6.09
N GLU A 72 -2.57 -2.31 -6.11
CA GLU A 72 -2.02 -3.26 -7.10
C GLU A 72 -2.43 -2.89 -8.54
N ALA A 73 -3.67 -2.41 -8.72
CA ALA A 73 -4.16 -1.95 -10.01
C ALA A 73 -3.38 -0.71 -10.50
N LEU A 74 -3.19 0.28 -9.62
CA LEU A 74 -2.45 1.50 -9.92
C LEU A 74 -0.96 1.23 -10.15
N GLU A 75 -0.36 0.28 -9.44
CA GLU A 75 1.03 -0.14 -9.68
C GLU A 75 1.24 -0.65 -11.11
N ARG A 76 0.24 -1.31 -11.72
CA ARG A 76 0.31 -1.75 -13.12
C ARG A 76 0.08 -0.64 -14.13
N ALA A 77 -0.83 0.28 -13.84
CA ALA A 77 -1.14 1.42 -14.71
C ALA A 77 -0.10 2.55 -14.62
N HIS A 78 0.67 2.58 -13.53
CA HIS A 78 1.62 3.62 -13.12
C HIS A 78 1.01 5.05 -13.14
N PRO A 79 0.53 5.57 -11.99
CA PRO A 79 0.00 6.94 -11.93
C PRO A 79 1.06 7.98 -12.30
N LYS A 80 0.64 9.04 -13.00
CA LYS A 80 1.52 10.16 -13.34
C LYS A 80 1.75 11.05 -12.10
N ARG A 81 2.71 11.98 -12.21
CA ARG A 81 3.06 12.94 -11.14
C ARG A 81 1.89 13.82 -10.70
N PHE A 82 0.96 14.10 -11.60
CA PHE A 82 -0.21 14.95 -11.35
C PHE A 82 -1.50 14.11 -11.24
N ALA A 83 -1.39 12.81 -10.95
CA ALA A 83 -2.56 11.99 -10.65
C ALA A 83 -3.07 12.36 -9.24
N ASP A 84 -4.36 12.67 -9.12
CA ASP A 84 -4.96 12.87 -7.82
C ASP A 84 -5.43 11.52 -7.25
N LEU A 85 -4.72 11.08 -6.22
CA LEU A 85 -4.99 9.84 -5.50
C LEU A 85 -5.74 10.10 -4.17
N SER A 86 -6.04 11.36 -3.84
CA SER A 86 -6.64 11.73 -2.55
C SER A 86 -8.03 11.11 -2.34
N HIS A 87 -8.77 10.91 -3.44
CA HIS A 87 -10.11 10.36 -3.44
C HIS A 87 -10.16 8.83 -3.66
N ILE A 88 -9.01 8.18 -3.85
CA ILE A 88 -8.94 6.74 -4.14
C ILE A 88 -8.46 6.00 -2.89
N ASP A 89 -9.31 5.11 -2.36
CA ASP A 89 -8.89 4.19 -1.30
C ASP A 89 -7.97 3.11 -1.88
N LEU A 90 -6.68 3.22 -1.57
CA LEU A 90 -5.64 2.30 -2.03
C LEU A 90 -5.79 0.89 -1.43
N THR A 91 -6.42 0.77 -0.26
CA THR A 91 -6.58 -0.49 0.47
C THR A 91 -7.86 -1.24 0.09
N ALA A 92 -8.84 -0.52 -0.46
CA ALA A 92 -10.06 -1.12 -0.98
C ALA A 92 -9.79 -2.05 -2.17
N LEU A 93 -10.71 -2.99 -2.36
CA LEU A 93 -10.78 -3.83 -3.55
C LEU A 93 -10.93 -2.97 -4.80
N ALA A 94 -10.16 -3.30 -5.84
CA ALA A 94 -10.23 -2.56 -7.08
C ALA A 94 -11.63 -2.70 -7.73
N PRO A 95 -12.29 -1.60 -8.10
CA PRO A 95 -13.57 -1.63 -8.81
C PRO A 95 -13.40 -2.17 -10.24
N ALA A 96 -14.51 -2.43 -10.94
CA ALA A 96 -14.45 -2.85 -12.35
C ALA A 96 -13.92 -1.74 -13.28
N TYR A 97 -14.15 -0.48 -12.89
CA TYR A 97 -13.69 0.70 -13.59
C TYR A 97 -13.05 1.66 -12.58
N LEU A 98 -11.80 2.05 -12.83
CA LEU A 98 -11.01 2.94 -12.00
C LEU A 98 -10.60 4.18 -12.81
N MET A 99 -11.26 5.30 -12.51
CA MET A 99 -10.92 6.61 -13.06
C MET A 99 -9.89 7.28 -12.16
N VAL A 100 -8.73 7.65 -12.71
CA VAL A 100 -7.71 8.42 -12.00
C VAL A 100 -7.79 9.89 -12.42
N PRO A 101 -8.32 10.79 -11.57
CA PRO A 101 -8.43 12.20 -11.93
C PRO A 101 -7.05 12.88 -12.01
N ARG A 102 -7.00 13.97 -12.77
CA ARG A 102 -5.83 14.86 -12.82
C ARG A 102 -5.96 15.90 -11.70
N LEU A 103 -4.87 16.10 -10.98
CA LEU A 103 -4.71 17.15 -9.99
C LEU A 103 -4.69 18.51 -10.71
N GLU A 104 -5.60 19.41 -10.36
CA GLU A 104 -5.63 20.77 -10.94
C GLU A 104 -4.71 21.73 -10.18
N ASN A 105 -4.71 21.62 -8.86
CA ASN A 105 -3.94 22.46 -7.96
C ASN A 105 -3.08 21.62 -7.02
N LEU A 106 -1.82 21.99 -6.91
CA LEU A 106 -0.84 21.50 -5.94
C LEU A 106 -1.01 22.26 -4.64
N ARG A 107 -1.04 21.53 -3.52
CA ARG A 107 -0.97 22.12 -2.18
C ARG A 107 0.49 22.15 -1.75
N VAL A 108 0.99 23.31 -1.38
CA VAL A 108 2.37 23.50 -0.94
C VAL A 108 2.34 24.11 0.45
N LEU A 109 3.05 23.50 1.41
CA LEU A 109 3.21 24.06 2.74
C LEU A 109 4.46 24.92 2.77
N LEU A 110 4.32 26.17 3.20
CA LEU A 110 5.43 27.08 3.45
C LEU A 110 5.68 27.14 4.94
N GLU A 111 6.90 26.82 5.37
CA GLU A 111 7.33 26.89 6.77
C GLU A 111 8.67 27.66 6.86
N GLY A 112 8.91 28.41 7.94
CA GLY A 112 10.22 29.05 8.16
C GLY A 112 10.22 30.33 9.00
N GLU A 113 11.42 30.80 9.36
CA GLU A 113 11.63 32.07 10.09
C GLU A 113 11.54 33.27 9.13
N GLY A 114 10.33 33.61 8.71
CA GLY A 114 10.07 34.74 7.80
C GLY A 114 8.74 34.68 7.06
N VAL A 115 8.04 33.56 7.15
CA VAL A 115 6.71 33.34 6.58
C VAL A 115 5.90 32.56 7.60
N GLU A 116 4.67 32.99 7.88
CA GLU A 116 3.77 32.21 8.74
C GLU A 116 3.43 30.89 8.06
N PRO A 117 3.35 29.76 8.81
CA PRO A 117 2.96 28.48 8.24
C PRO A 117 1.68 28.61 7.43
N CYS A 118 1.80 28.50 6.10
CA CYS A 118 0.70 28.77 5.20
C CYS A 118 0.64 27.69 4.12
N GLU A 119 -0.58 27.20 3.88
CA GLU A 119 -0.86 26.29 2.79
C GLU A 119 -1.25 27.09 1.56
N LEU A 120 -0.44 26.99 0.50
CA LEU A 120 -0.67 27.68 -0.76
C LEU A 120 -1.17 26.70 -1.82
N SER A 121 -2.30 27.04 -2.44
CA SER A 121 -2.83 26.33 -3.61
C SER A 121 -2.30 26.97 -4.89
N VAL A 122 -1.52 26.22 -5.67
CA VAL A 122 -0.93 26.66 -6.94
C VAL A 122 -1.28 25.69 -8.06
N PRO A 123 -1.49 26.16 -9.30
CA PRO A 123 -1.87 25.27 -10.38
C PRO A 123 -0.69 24.37 -10.78
N VAL A 124 -1.00 23.20 -11.33
CA VAL A 124 0.01 22.24 -11.77
C VAL A 124 1.00 22.83 -12.79
N GLY A 125 2.28 22.46 -12.66
CA GLY A 125 3.37 22.95 -13.51
C GLY A 125 4.10 24.18 -12.99
N PHE A 126 3.64 24.76 -11.87
CA PHE A 126 4.38 25.82 -11.16
C PHE A 126 5.76 25.35 -10.69
N ARG A 127 6.73 26.26 -10.76
CA ARG A 127 8.08 26.09 -10.26
C ARG A 127 8.29 26.87 -8.97
N TYR A 128 9.35 26.52 -8.25
CA TYR A 128 9.78 27.26 -7.07
C TYR A 128 9.96 28.77 -7.34
N CYS A 129 10.48 29.15 -8.50
CA CYS A 129 10.64 30.56 -8.86
C CYS A 129 9.33 31.32 -9.06
N ASP A 130 8.26 30.62 -9.45
CA ASP A 130 6.96 31.23 -9.74
C ASP A 130 6.23 31.59 -8.45
N LEU A 131 6.58 30.92 -7.33
CA LEU A 131 6.03 31.19 -6.00
C LEU A 131 6.32 32.61 -5.50
N LYS A 132 7.38 33.28 -5.99
CA LYS A 132 7.71 34.67 -5.64
C LYS A 132 6.57 35.64 -5.94
N SER A 133 5.77 35.33 -6.97
CA SER A 133 4.63 36.18 -7.35
C SER A 133 3.45 36.08 -6.39
N LYS A 134 3.34 34.98 -5.64
CA LYS A 134 2.20 34.68 -4.75
C LYS A 134 2.52 34.82 -3.26
N ILE A 135 3.80 34.83 -2.89
CA ILE A 135 4.23 34.89 -1.48
C ILE A 135 4.69 36.30 -1.15
N LEU A 136 4.10 36.90 -0.12
CA LEU A 136 4.63 38.11 0.51
C LEU A 136 5.67 37.71 1.56
N LEU A 137 6.95 37.81 1.21
CA LEU A 137 8.06 37.59 2.14
C LEU A 137 8.15 38.75 3.14
N ARG A 138 8.22 38.46 4.45
CA ARG A 138 8.64 39.47 5.44
C ARG A 138 10.14 39.77 5.27
N GLU A 139 10.58 40.94 5.72
CA GLU A 139 11.91 41.52 5.46
C GLU A 139 13.13 40.62 5.82
N ASN A 140 12.93 39.55 6.59
CA ASN A 140 13.99 38.64 7.06
C ASN A 140 14.15 37.30 6.30
N GLY A 141 13.27 36.99 5.34
CA GLY A 141 13.34 35.72 4.61
C GLY A 141 14.38 35.70 3.49
N ASP A 142 15.16 34.62 3.35
CA ASP A 142 16.10 34.49 2.23
C ASP A 142 15.38 34.09 0.91
N PRO A 143 15.39 34.94 -0.14
CA PRO A 143 14.76 34.63 -1.42
C PRO A 143 15.54 33.62 -2.28
N SER A 144 16.69 33.12 -1.80
CA SER A 144 17.54 32.17 -2.52
C SER A 144 16.84 30.84 -2.84
N VAL A 145 16.00 30.33 -1.93
CA VAL A 145 15.24 29.07 -2.06
C VAL A 145 14.35 29.10 -3.32
N PHE A 146 13.76 30.26 -3.62
CA PHE A 146 12.90 30.46 -4.77
C PHE A 146 13.68 30.75 -6.08
N ARG A 147 15.00 30.58 -6.13
CA ARG A 147 15.75 30.68 -7.41
C ARG A 147 15.77 29.36 -8.17
N SER A 148 15.40 28.26 -7.53
CA SER A 148 15.39 26.94 -8.14
C SER A 148 14.37 26.83 -9.28
N ARG A 149 14.76 26.14 -10.36
CA ARG A 149 13.88 25.77 -11.48
C ARG A 149 13.17 24.44 -11.27
N LYS A 150 13.31 23.85 -10.09
CA LYS A 150 12.62 22.61 -9.70
C LYS A 150 11.11 22.80 -9.80
N MET A 151 10.41 21.80 -10.33
CA MET A 151 8.94 21.77 -10.32
C MET A 151 8.43 21.43 -8.93
N LEU A 152 7.28 22.01 -8.57
CA LEU A 152 6.61 21.71 -7.32
C LEU A 152 5.90 20.36 -7.37
N SER A 153 5.84 19.70 -6.22
CA SER A 153 5.12 18.44 -5.99
C SER A 153 3.93 18.67 -5.06
N ASP A 154 2.89 17.84 -5.14
CA ASP A 154 1.75 17.95 -4.23
C ASP A 154 2.18 17.63 -2.80
N LYS A 155 1.75 18.44 -1.84
CA LYS A 155 2.08 18.38 -0.40
C LYS A 155 3.57 18.56 -0.09
N GLU A 156 4.31 19.24 -0.97
CA GLU A 156 5.71 19.57 -0.72
C GLU A 156 5.81 20.65 0.37
N VAL A 157 6.70 20.44 1.35
CA VAL A 157 7.02 21.43 2.39
C VAL A 157 8.26 22.19 1.94
N ILE A 158 8.13 23.51 1.85
CA ILE A 158 9.21 24.43 1.49
C ILE A 158 9.64 25.17 2.74
N PHE A 159 10.88 24.92 3.16
CA PHE A 159 11.50 25.64 4.27
C PHE A 159 12.19 26.92 3.78
N VAL A 160 11.87 28.06 4.39
CA VAL A 160 12.54 29.35 4.15
C VAL A 160 13.47 29.64 5.33
N GLU A 161 14.78 29.65 5.06
CA GLU A 161 15.79 29.99 6.07
C GLU A 161 15.90 31.51 6.30
N LYS A 162 16.38 31.88 7.49
CA LYS A 162 16.71 33.25 7.85
C LYS A 162 17.91 33.73 7.03
N ARG A 163 17.82 34.94 6.49
CA ARG A 163 18.94 35.59 5.80
C ARG A 163 20.10 35.80 6.78
N LYS A 164 21.26 35.18 6.50
CA LYS A 164 22.52 35.39 7.24
C LYS A 164 23.05 36.81 7.07
#